data_AF-A0A7C7C0I4-F1
#
_entry.id   AF-A0A7C7C0I4-F1
#
_cell.length_a   1.000
_cell.length_b   1.000
_cell.length_c   1.000
_cell.angle_alpha   90.00
_cell.angle_beta   90.00
_cell.angle_gamma   90.00
#
_symmetry.space_group_name_H-M   'P 1'
#
loop_
_entity.id
_entity.type
_entity.pdbx_description
1 polymer ?
#
loop_
_entity_poly.entity_id
_entity_poly.type
_entity_poly.pdbx_seq_one_letter_code
_entity_poly.pdbx_strand_id
1 'polypeptide(L)' 'MSERSEQRVQERFHALTGTEKAAMFMLSLGTEGSSALFENMEHEEIREITSAMSSLGNIEPGVVELLFIEFADLLSSTGS' A
#
# COMPACT_ATOMS: atom_id res chain seq x y z
N MET A 1 10.82 -8.74 21.40
CA MET A 1 10.60 -7.66 20.41
C MET A 1 10.13 -6.44 21.21
N SER A 2 10.69 -5.25 20.97
CA SER A 2 10.59 -4.10 21.88
C SER A 2 9.49 -3.16 21.42
N GLU A 3 8.65 -2.62 22.32
CA GLU A 3 7.56 -1.67 22.02
C GLU A 3 7.99 -0.51 21.10
N ARG A 4 9.27 -0.12 21.14
CA ARG A 4 9.86 0.88 20.25
C ARG A 4 9.85 0.50 18.76
N SER A 5 9.84 -0.78 18.39
CA SER A 5 9.77 -1.20 16.98
C SER A 5 8.36 -1.08 16.41
N GLU A 6 7.35 -1.42 17.20
CA GLU A 6 5.95 -1.32 16.81
C GLU A 6 5.55 0.14 16.59
N GLN A 7 6.01 1.04 17.47
CA GLN A 7 5.75 2.47 17.34
C GLN A 7 6.32 3.05 16.03
N ARG A 8 7.54 2.65 15.63
CA ARG A 8 8.13 3.10 14.36
C ARG A 8 7.36 2.62 13.13
N VAL A 9 6.86 1.39 13.16
CA VAL A 9 6.04 0.83 12.08
C VAL A 9 4.74 1.63 11.93
N GLN A 10 4.07 1.92 13.05
CA GLN A 10 2.87 2.75 13.07
C GLN A 10 3.13 4.17 12.54
N GLU A 11 4.19 4.83 13.02
CA GLU A 11 4.60 6.16 12.55
C GLU A 11 4.90 6.16 11.05
N ARG A 12 5.63 5.16 10.55
CA ARG A 12 5.91 5.01 9.13
C ARG A 12 4.64 4.80 8.31
N PHE A 13 3.73 3.96 8.78
CA PHE A 13 2.45 3.70 8.12
C PHE A 13 1.58 4.95 8.01
N HIS A 14 1.46 5.73 9.09
CA HIS A 14 0.69 6.97 9.09
C HIS A 14 1.32 8.08 8.26
N ALA A 15 2.63 8.02 8.00
CA ALA A 15 3.32 8.96 7.12
C ALA A 15 3.10 8.68 5.62
N LEU A 16 2.58 7.50 5.24
CA LEU A 16 2.33 7.16 3.85
C LEU A 16 1.12 7.91 3.29
N THR A 17 1.31 8.48 2.11
CA THR A 17 0.24 9.06 1.29
C THR A 17 -0.65 7.97 0.69
N GLY A 18 -1.84 8.34 0.21
CA GLY A 18 -2.73 7.40 -0.48
C GLY A 18 -2.09 6.75 -1.71
N THR A 19 -1.36 7.52 -2.51
CA THR A 19 -0.62 7.02 -3.68
C THR A 19 0.47 6.03 -3.27
N GLU A 20 1.21 6.30 -2.19
CA GLU A 20 2.22 5.37 -1.66
C GLU A 20 1.60 4.08 -1.10
N LYS A 21 0.45 4.19 -0.43
CA LYS A 21 -0.33 3.03 0.03
C LYS A 21 -0.82 2.18 -1.15
N ALA A 22 -1.36 2.81 -2.19
CA ALA A 22 -1.78 2.13 -3.42
C ALA A 22 -0.60 1.47 -4.13
N ALA A 23 0.54 2.15 -4.26
CA ALA A 23 1.76 1.59 -4.82
C ALA A 23 2.26 0.37 -4.04
N MET A 24 2.26 0.43 -2.70
CA MET A 24 2.64 -0.69 -1.83
C MET A 24 1.67 -1.88 -1.99
N PHE A 25 0.37 -1.61 -2.06
CA PHE A 25 -0.65 -2.63 -2.29
C PHE A 25 -0.44 -3.32 -3.64
N MET A 26 -0.26 -2.54 -4.70
CA MET A 26 -0.02 -3.04 -6.06
C MET A 26 1.25 -3.90 -6.14
N LEU A 27 2.35 -3.50 -5.46
CA LEU A 27 3.56 -4.33 -5.37
C LEU A 27 3.31 -5.64 -4.63
N SER A 28 2.47 -5.62 -3.60
CA SER A 28 2.13 -6.80 -2.80
C SER A 28 1.27 -7.82 -3.56
N LEU A 29 0.50 -7.37 -4.55
CA LEU A 29 -0.28 -8.25 -5.45
C LEU A 29 0.57 -8.97 -6.50
N GLY A 30 1.80 -8.50 -6.74
CA GLY A 30 2.64 -8.99 -7.82
C GLY A 30 2.12 -8.62 -9.22
N THR A 31 2.82 -9.07 -10.26
CA THR A 31 2.56 -8.63 -11.64
C THR A 31 1.15 -8.97 -12.13
N GLU A 32 0.67 -10.19 -11.90
CA GLU A 32 -0.63 -10.62 -12.41
C GLU A 32 -1.79 -9.82 -11.79
N GLY A 33 -1.80 -9.66 -10.47
CA GLY A 33 -2.85 -8.91 -9.77
C GLY A 33 -2.80 -7.40 -10.07
N SER A 34 -1.60 -6.82 -10.15
CA SER A 34 -1.44 -5.40 -10.49
C SER A 34 -1.76 -5.09 -11.95
N SER A 35 -1.48 -5.99 -12.90
CA SER A 35 -1.82 -5.81 -14.31
C SER A 35 -3.32 -5.61 -14.54
N ALA A 36 -4.17 -6.43 -13.90
CA ALA A 36 -5.62 -6.28 -14.01
C ALA A 36 -6.12 -4.93 -13.47
N LEU A 37 -5.47 -4.39 -12.44
CA LEU A 37 -5.81 -3.07 -11.90
C LEU A 37 -5.34 -1.93 -12.81
N PHE A 38 -4.14 -2.04 -13.39
CA PHE A 38 -3.63 -1.05 -14.35
C PHE A 38 -4.49 -0.93 -15.61
N GLU A 39 -5.12 -2.01 -16.06
CA GLU A 39 -6.05 -1.98 -17.21
C GLU A 39 -7.28 -1.09 -16.98
N ASN A 40 -7.60 -0.80 -15.71
CA ASN A 40 -8.73 0.05 -15.32
C ASN A 40 -8.32 1.50 -14.98
N MET A 41 -7.06 1.88 -15.23
CA MET A 41 -6.50 3.18 -14.90
C MET A 41 -6.12 3.97 -16.15
N GLU A 42 -6.11 5.29 -16.04
CA GLU A 42 -5.57 6.17 -17.07
C GLU A 42 -4.03 6.22 -17.04
N HIS A 43 -3.42 6.66 -18.15
CA HIS A 43 -1.96 6.70 -18.29
C HIS A 43 -1.28 7.57 -17.22
N GLU A 44 -1.91 8.68 -16.80
CA GLU A 44 -1.37 9.56 -15.75
C GLU A 44 -1.40 8.86 -14.39
N GLU A 45 -2.48 8.14 -14.07
CA GLU A 45 -2.62 7.40 -12.81
C GLU A 45 -1.60 6.26 -12.72
N ILE A 46 -1.42 5.51 -13.82
CA ILE A 46 -0.39 4.47 -13.91
C ILE A 46 1.00 5.09 -13.69
N ARG A 47 1.28 6.25 -14.30
CA ARG A 47 2.55 6.96 -14.14
C ARG A 47 2.76 7.39 -12.69
N GLU A 48 1.74 7.92 -12.02
CA GLU A 48 1.82 8.36 -10.64
C GLU A 48 2.12 7.18 -9.70
N ILE A 49 1.37 6.09 -9.84
CA ILE A 49 1.52 4.89 -9.01
C ILE A 49 2.89 4.23 -9.25
N THR A 50 3.31 4.08 -10.50
CA THR A 50 4.62 3.47 -10.82
C THR A 50 5.80 4.34 -10.37
N SER A 51 5.64 5.67 -10.37
CA SER A 51 6.61 6.59 -9.77
C SER A 51 6.69 6.38 -8.26
N ALA A 52 5.54 6.29 -7.57
CA ALA A 52 5.48 6.03 -6.13
C ALA A 52 6.08 4.66 -5.76
N MET A 53 5.87 3.63 -6.57
CA MET A 53 6.48 2.30 -6.38
C MET A 53 8.01 2.38 -6.30
N SER A 54 8.62 3.21 -7.16
CA SER A 54 10.06 3.39 -7.22
C SER A 54 10.61 4.21 -6.05
N SER A 55 9.79 5.05 -5.42
CA SER A 55 10.20 5.93 -4.31
C SER A 55 10.02 5.32 -2.92
N LEU A 56 9.24 4.24 -2.78
CA LEU A 56 8.89 3.62 -1.49
C LEU A 56 10.11 3.07 -0.71
N GLY A 57 11.20 2.73 -1.39
CA GLY A 57 12.42 2.21 -0.76
C GLY A 57 12.20 0.87 -0.05
N ASN A 58 12.92 0.64 1.05
CA ASN A 58 12.73 -0.57 1.86
C ASN A 58 11.50 -0.42 2.76
N ILE A 59 10.57 -1.38 2.66
CA ILE A 59 9.34 -1.40 3.44
C ILE A 59 9.46 -2.50 4.50
N GLU A 60 9.24 -2.12 5.76
CA GLU A 60 9.20 -3.06 6.86
C GLU A 60 7.94 -3.93 6.77
N PRO A 61 8.02 -5.26 7.00
CA PRO A 61 6.88 -6.16 6.86
C PRO A 61 5.63 -5.73 7.67
N GLY A 62 5.82 -5.15 8.85
CA GLY A 62 4.72 -4.68 9.69
C GLY A 62 3.93 -3.52 9.06
N VAL A 63 4.53 -2.72 8.18
CA VAL A 63 3.82 -1.65 7.47
C VAL A 63 2.86 -2.24 6.43
N VAL A 64 3.29 -3.30 5.74
CA VAL A 64 2.47 -4.03 4.77
C VAL A 64 1.28 -4.71 5.47
N GLU A 65 1.52 -5.30 6.65
CA GLU A 65 0.45 -5.92 7.44
C GLU A 65 -0.64 -4.91 7.84
N LEU A 66 -0.26 -3.74 8.35
CA LEU A 66 -1.21 -2.67 8.68
C LEU A 66 -2.01 -2.18 7.47
N LEU A 67 -1.36 -2.12 6.29
CA LEU A 67 -2.03 -1.76 5.04
C LEU A 67 -3.15 -2.76 4.71
N PHE A 68 -2.88 -4.06 4.81
CA PHE A 68 -3.89 -5.08 4.52
C PHE A 68 -5.05 -5.08 5.53
N ILE A 69 -4.77 -4.79 6.81
CA ILE A 69 -5.82 -4.63 7.83
C ILE A 69 -6.73 -3.44 7.46
N GLU A 70 -6.16 -2.28 7.16
CA GLU A 70 -6.92 -1.09 6.76
C GLU A 70 -7.80 -1.35 5.53
N PHE A 71 -7.26 -2.05 4.53
CA PHE A 71 -8.00 -2.40 3.31
C PHE A 71 -9.11 -3.42 3.58
N ALA A 72 -8.87 -4.41 4.43
CA ALA A 72 -9.90 -5.39 4.82
C ALA A 72 -11.06 -4.71 5.58
N ASP A 73 -10.75 -3.79 6.49
CA ASP A 73 -11.74 -3.00 7.21
C ASP A 73 -12.56 -2.12 6.26
N LEU A 74 -11.91 -1.50 5.27
CA LEU A 74 -12.59 -0.68 4.26
C LEU A 74 -13.57 -1.50 3.42
N LEU A 75 -13.16 -2.71 2.98
CA LEU A 75 -14.02 -3.62 2.22
C LEU A 75 -15.18 -4.16 3.06
N SER A 76 -14.96 -4.42 4.36
CA SER A 76 -16.01 -4.85 5.27
C SER A 76 -17.03 -3.72 5.52
N SER A 77 -16.59 -2.46 5.50
CA SER A 77 -17.46 -1.29 5.70
C SER A 77 -18.37 -1.01 4.51
N THR A 78 -18.02 -1.42 3.29
CA THR A 78 -18.88 -1.29 2.09
C THR A 78 -19.92 -2.41 1.96
N GLY A 79 -19.96 -3.35 2.90
CA GLY A 79 -20.88 -4.49 2.93
C GLY A 79 -22.16 -4.32 3.76
N SER A 80 -22.46 -3.11 4.26
CA SER A 80 -23.66 -2.79 5.06
C SER A 80 -24.61 -1.82 4.35
#